data_AF-A0A1I8ICU7-F1
#
_entry.id   AF-A0A1I8ICU7-F1
#
_cell.length_a   1.000
_cell.length_b   1.000
_cell.length_c   1.000
_cell.angle_alpha   90.00
_cell.angle_beta   90.00
_cell.angle_gamma   90.00
#
_symmetry.space_group_name_H-M   'P 1'
#
loop_
_entity.id
_entity.type
_entity.pdbx_description
1 polymer ?
#
loop_
_entity_poly.entity_id
_entity_poly.type
_entity_poly.pdbx_seq_one_letter_code
_entity_poly.pdbx_strand_id
1 'polypeptide(L)'
;MSSAISPSPSAVDATKPKPRRPADYPPNGFGDFWQRKLRTSFRRMNRSGSGLLTRDDFRAIGDEMVRLGGLSGQRAEDVRAVMLRIWDDYYRPREGGSGISADQYVAQKCRMVNGPLRDDVTRYGQELFKAMDHNGDERISREEYRIFTEA
;
A
#
# COMPACT_ATOMS: atom_id res chain seq x y z
N MET A 1 35.93 -31.19 -27.19
CA MET A 1 34.77 -30.33 -27.48
C MET A 1 33.55 -31.02 -26.90
N SER A 2 33.12 -30.64 -25.69
CA SER A 2 31.92 -31.19 -25.05
C SER A 2 30.85 -30.11 -25.08
N SER A 3 29.83 -30.30 -25.92
CA SER A 3 28.66 -29.42 -26.00
C SER A 3 27.81 -29.55 -24.74
N ALA A 4 27.69 -28.46 -23.99
CA ALA A 4 26.73 -28.36 -22.90
C ALA A 4 25.31 -28.30 -23.47
N ILE A 5 24.49 -29.31 -23.15
CA ILE A 5 23.05 -29.30 -23.40
C ILE A 5 22.43 -28.46 -22.29
N SER A 6 22.03 -27.23 -22.61
CA SER A 6 21.15 -26.44 -21.75
C SER A 6 19.81 -27.15 -21.60
N PRO A 7 19.23 -27.27 -20.39
CA PRO A 7 17.91 -27.86 -20.24
C PRO A 7 16.87 -26.94 -20.90
N SER A 8 16.11 -27.48 -21.86
CA SER A 8 14.93 -26.81 -22.41
C SER A 8 13.92 -26.52 -21.28
N PRO A 9 13.30 -25.32 -21.25
CA PRO A 9 12.27 -25.04 -20.26
C PRO A 9 11.12 -26.03 -20.42
N SER A 10 10.79 -26.68 -19.32
CA SER A 10 9.77 -27.74 -19.23
C SER A 10 8.43 -27.24 -19.77
N ALA A 11 7.84 -27.95 -20.74
CA ALA A 11 6.63 -27.59 -21.47
C ALA A 11 5.35 -27.45 -20.61
N VAL A 12 5.46 -27.73 -19.30
CA VAL A 12 4.37 -27.66 -18.32
C VAL A 12 4.02 -26.25 -17.85
N ASP A 13 4.81 -25.22 -18.17
CA ASP A 13 4.54 -23.84 -17.75
C ASP A 13 3.71 -23.03 -18.77
N ALA A 14 3.52 -23.55 -19.99
CA ALA A 14 2.89 -22.82 -21.10
C ALA A 14 1.35 -22.77 -21.05
N THR A 15 0.70 -23.48 -20.12
CA THR A 15 -0.77 -23.60 -20.04
C THR A 15 -1.41 -22.80 -18.91
N LYS A 16 -0.62 -22.16 -18.03
CA LYS A 16 -1.20 -21.27 -17.01
C LYS A 16 -1.59 -19.95 -17.67
N PRO A 17 -2.84 -19.50 -17.56
CA PRO A 17 -3.22 -18.19 -18.05
C PRO A 17 -2.34 -17.14 -17.35
N LYS A 18 -1.66 -16.32 -18.15
CA LYS A 18 -0.83 -15.23 -17.62
C LYS A 18 -1.69 -14.39 -16.67
N PRO A 19 -1.19 -14.05 -15.47
CA PRO A 19 -1.95 -13.22 -14.55
C PRO A 19 -2.31 -11.90 -15.23
N ARG A 20 -3.59 -11.55 -15.18
CA ARG A 20 -4.10 -10.30 -15.75
C ARG A 20 -3.48 -9.13 -15.00
N ARG A 21 -2.96 -8.16 -15.76
CA ARG A 21 -2.50 -6.88 -15.22
C ARG A 21 -3.71 -6.05 -14.83
N PRO A 22 -3.56 -5.07 -13.92
CA PRO A 22 -4.63 -4.13 -13.62
C PRO A 22 -5.27 -3.56 -14.89
N ALA A 23 -4.49 -3.08 -15.86
CA ALA A 23 -4.98 -2.53 -17.12
C ALA A 23 -5.88 -3.47 -17.95
N ASP A 24 -5.81 -4.79 -17.76
CA ASP A 24 -6.57 -5.77 -18.54
C ASP A 24 -8.02 -5.93 -18.03
N TYR A 25 -8.39 -5.31 -16.91
CA TYR A 25 -9.75 -5.33 -16.34
C TYR A 25 -10.57 -4.10 -16.79
N PRO A 26 -11.89 -4.22 -17.01
CA PRO A 26 -12.74 -3.09 -17.33
C PRO A 26 -12.79 -2.05 -16.18
N PRO A 27 -13.23 -0.81 -16.45
CA PRO A 27 -13.48 0.18 -15.41
C PRO A 27 -14.45 -0.33 -14.34
N ASN A 28 -14.14 -0.05 -13.08
CA ASN A 28 -14.99 -0.39 -11.94
C ASN A 28 -16.08 0.67 -11.75
N GLY A 29 -17.32 0.24 -11.49
CA GLY A 29 -18.46 1.14 -11.21
C GLY A 29 -18.51 1.73 -9.79
N PHE A 30 -17.59 1.33 -8.90
CA PHE A 30 -17.47 1.84 -7.53
C PHE A 30 -18.78 1.86 -6.72
N GLY A 31 -19.51 0.74 -6.74
CA GLY A 31 -20.77 0.63 -5.99
C GLY A 31 -20.61 0.85 -4.48
N ASP A 32 -21.74 1.02 -3.78
CA ASP A 32 -21.80 1.47 -2.39
C ASP A 32 -20.92 0.69 -1.43
N PHE A 33 -20.85 -0.64 -1.59
CA PHE A 33 -20.00 -1.49 -0.76
C PHE A 33 -18.53 -1.10 -0.85
N TRP A 34 -18.04 -0.79 -2.06
CA TRP A 34 -16.65 -0.40 -2.28
C TRP A 34 -16.36 0.97 -1.67
N GLN A 35 -17.27 1.94 -1.85
CA GLN A 35 -17.13 3.26 -1.22
C GLN A 35 -17.15 3.17 0.30
N ARG A 36 -18.00 2.29 0.87
CA ARG A 36 -18.03 2.04 2.31
C ARG A 36 -16.71 1.47 2.84
N LYS A 37 -16.05 0.57 2.09
CA LYS A 37 -14.71 0.07 2.45
C LYS A 37 -13.69 1.21 2.51
N LEU A 38 -13.70 2.11 1.53
CA LEU A 38 -12.80 3.26 1.53
C LEU A 38 -13.08 4.21 2.69
N ARG A 39 -14.34 4.53 2.98
CA ARG A 39 -14.69 5.37 4.14
C ARG A 39 -14.25 4.71 5.45
N THR A 40 -14.33 3.39 5.57
CA THR A 40 -13.80 2.66 6.73
C THR A 40 -12.27 2.76 6.83
N SER A 41 -11.56 2.59 5.71
CA SER A 41 -10.11 2.78 5.67
C SER A 41 -9.71 4.20 6.06
N PHE A 42 -10.40 5.22 5.54
CA PHE A 42 -10.20 6.62 5.91
C PHE A 42 -10.31 6.83 7.43
N ARG A 43 -11.40 6.36 8.04
CA ARG A 43 -11.60 6.50 9.49
C ARG A 43 -10.52 5.82 10.32
N ARG A 44 -10.00 4.68 9.86
CA ARG A 44 -8.90 3.98 10.54
C ARG A 44 -7.60 4.78 10.49
N MET A 45 -7.34 5.46 9.38
CA MET A 45 -6.13 6.27 9.21
C MET A 45 -6.21 7.64 9.87
N ASN A 46 -7.41 8.22 10.08
CA ASN A 46 -7.55 9.57 10.65
C ASN A 46 -7.42 9.57 12.17
N ARG A 47 -6.18 9.33 12.65
CA ARG A 47 -5.84 9.22 14.08
C ARG A 47 -6.17 10.50 14.85
N SER A 48 -6.01 11.66 14.22
CA SER A 48 -6.33 12.97 14.79
C SER A 48 -7.82 13.20 15.02
N GLY A 49 -8.71 12.45 14.36
CA GLY A 49 -10.16 12.68 14.42
C GLY A 49 -10.62 14.02 13.81
N SER A 50 -9.72 14.73 13.13
CA SER A 50 -9.95 16.06 12.55
C SER A 50 -10.92 16.06 11.36
N GLY A 51 -11.26 14.88 10.83
CA GLY A 51 -12.04 14.74 9.59
C GLY A 51 -11.21 14.94 8.32
N LEU A 52 -9.91 15.24 8.45
CA LEU A 52 -8.95 15.36 7.35
C LEU A 52 -7.76 14.41 7.59
N LEU A 53 -7.43 13.55 6.64
CA LEU A 53 -6.15 12.83 6.69
C LEU A 53 -5.02 13.80 6.38
N THR A 54 -4.03 13.82 7.25
CA THR A 54 -2.87 14.71 7.21
C THR A 54 -1.57 13.92 7.26
N ARG A 55 -0.46 14.61 7.00
CA ARG A 55 0.89 14.04 7.19
C ARG A 55 1.14 13.56 8.62
N ASP A 56 0.54 14.24 9.60
CA ASP A 56 0.72 13.91 11.01
C ASP A 56 -0.03 12.64 11.41
N ASP A 57 -1.16 12.34 10.76
CA ASP A 57 -1.83 11.03 10.94
C ASP A 57 -0.91 9.88 10.49
N PHE A 58 -0.21 10.03 9.37
CA PHE A 58 0.74 9.02 8.88
C PHE A 58 1.96 8.88 9.78
N ARG A 59 2.45 10.00 10.32
CA ARG A 59 3.49 9.99 11.35
C ARG A 59 3.02 9.22 12.59
N ALA A 60 1.82 9.50 13.08
CA ALA A 60 1.26 8.84 14.25
C ALA A 60 1.10 7.32 14.04
N ILE A 61 0.69 6.88 12.84
CA ILE A 61 0.62 5.45 12.52
C ILE A 61 2.02 4.82 12.52
N GLY A 62 3.01 5.46 11.88
CA GLY A 62 4.39 4.95 11.86
C GLY A 62 4.99 4.84 13.27
N ASP A 63 4.74 5.85 14.11
CA ASP A 63 5.17 5.87 15.51
C ASP A 63 4.55 4.72 16.31
N GLU A 64 3.27 4.44 16.07
CA GLU A 64 2.55 3.35 16.72
C GLU A 64 3.02 1.97 16.22
N MET A 65 3.32 1.82 14.93
CA MET A 65 3.94 0.60 14.39
C MET A 65 5.30 0.32 15.04
N VAL A 66 6.14 1.35 15.17
CA VAL A 66 7.44 1.25 15.86
C VAL A 66 7.26 0.83 17.32
N ARG A 67 6.29 1.43 18.02
CA ARG A 67 6.01 1.15 19.42
C ARG A 67 5.50 -0.29 19.62
N LEU A 68 4.50 -0.71 18.84
CA LEU A 68 3.89 -2.03 18.94
C LEU A 68 4.85 -3.15 18.48
N GLY A 69 5.68 -2.87 17.48
CA GLY A 69 6.70 -3.81 16.98
C GLY A 69 7.98 -3.85 17.81
N GLY A 70 8.13 -3.01 18.83
CA GLY A 70 9.36 -2.93 19.62
C GLY A 70 10.58 -2.57 18.77
N LEU A 71 10.40 -1.80 17.70
CA LEU A 71 11.47 -1.45 16.76
C LEU A 71 12.34 -0.35 17.34
N SER A 72 13.63 -0.38 17.02
CA SER A 72 14.60 0.62 17.47
C SER A 72 15.71 0.84 16.43
N GLY A 73 16.49 1.90 16.63
CA GLY A 73 17.60 2.28 15.73
C GLY A 73 17.14 2.49 14.29
N GLN A 74 17.94 2.02 13.33
CA GLN A 74 17.69 2.25 11.91
C GLN A 74 16.32 1.72 11.45
N ARG A 75 15.87 0.59 11.96
CA ARG A 75 14.56 0.01 11.58
C ARG A 75 13.39 0.90 11.96
N ALA A 76 13.45 1.55 13.12
CA ALA A 76 12.41 2.48 13.53
C ALA A 76 12.37 3.72 12.62
N GLU A 77 13.55 4.24 12.25
CA GLU A 77 13.65 5.36 11.31
C GLU A 77 13.14 4.98 9.91
N ASP A 78 13.46 3.78 9.43
CA ASP A 78 13.02 3.29 8.12
C ASP A 78 11.49 3.18 8.04
N VAL A 79 10.83 2.62 9.06
CA VAL A 79 9.36 2.54 9.11
C VAL A 79 8.73 3.93 9.09
N ARG A 80 9.23 4.86 9.92
CA ARG A 80 8.74 6.26 9.94
C ARG A 80 8.93 6.93 8.58
N ALA A 81 10.09 6.77 7.97
CA ALA A 81 10.42 7.35 6.67
C ALA A 81 9.51 6.80 5.56
N VAL A 82 9.26 5.48 5.54
CA VAL A 82 8.36 4.86 4.56
C VAL A 82 6.92 5.38 4.73
N MET A 83 6.41 5.47 5.96
CA MET A 83 5.05 5.99 6.20
C MET A 83 4.90 7.44 5.73
N LEU A 84 5.92 8.28 5.94
CA LEU A 84 5.92 9.66 5.44
C LEU A 84 6.05 9.73 3.92
N ARG A 85 6.85 8.85 3.30
CA ARG A 85 6.93 8.73 1.83
C ARG A 85 5.59 8.31 1.24
N ILE A 86 4.89 7.37 1.88
CA ILE A 86 3.55 6.94 1.45
C ILE A 86 2.59 8.14 1.45
N TRP A 87 2.63 8.97 2.49
CA TRP A 87 1.86 10.19 2.51
C TRP A 87 2.21 11.11 1.33
N ASP A 88 3.51 11.40 1.16
CA ASP A 88 4.01 12.37 0.20
C ASP A 88 3.72 11.94 -1.27
N ASP A 89 3.85 10.65 -1.58
CA ASP A 89 3.70 10.13 -2.94
C ASP A 89 2.25 9.82 -3.32
N TYR A 90 1.42 9.36 -2.37
CA TYR A 90 0.11 8.78 -2.69
C TYR A 90 -1.10 9.48 -2.07
N TYR A 91 -0.94 10.27 -1.01
CA TYR A 91 -2.06 10.86 -0.27
C TYR A 91 -2.08 12.38 -0.31
N ARG A 92 -0.91 13.03 -0.37
CA ARG A 92 -0.81 14.48 -0.40
C ARG A 92 -1.71 15.09 -1.50
N PRO A 93 -2.57 16.07 -1.17
CA PRO A 93 -3.39 16.76 -2.16
C PRO A 93 -2.51 17.41 -3.25
N ARG A 94 -2.88 17.24 -4.53
CA ARG A 94 -2.17 17.86 -5.66
C ARG A 94 -2.51 19.34 -5.83
N GLU A 95 -3.75 19.73 -5.50
CA GLU A 95 -4.28 21.09 -5.66
C GLU A 95 -3.92 22.03 -4.48
N GLY A 96 -2.97 21.64 -3.63
CA GLY A 96 -2.68 22.33 -2.38
C GLY A 96 -3.66 21.95 -1.25
N GLY A 97 -3.28 22.29 -0.02
CA GLY A 97 -4.02 21.94 1.21
C GLY A 97 -3.22 21.07 2.18
N SER A 98 -3.57 21.15 3.46
CA SER A 98 -2.88 20.43 4.55
C SER A 98 -3.38 19.00 4.78
N GLY A 99 -4.49 18.61 4.14
CA GLY A 99 -5.09 17.29 4.32
C GLY A 99 -6.11 16.93 3.25
N ILE A 100 -6.59 15.68 3.29
CA ILE A 100 -7.65 15.17 2.40
C ILE A 100 -8.90 14.81 3.22
N SER A 101 -10.07 15.24 2.76
CA SER A 101 -11.34 14.81 3.32
C SER A 101 -11.70 13.37 2.91
N ALA A 102 -12.69 12.77 3.57
CA ALA A 102 -13.17 11.43 3.22
C ALA A 102 -13.64 11.32 1.76
N ASP A 103 -14.32 12.35 1.26
CA ASP A 103 -14.83 12.36 -0.12
C ASP A 103 -13.69 12.56 -1.14
N GLN A 104 -12.72 13.42 -0.83
CA GLN A 104 -11.52 13.58 -1.66
C GLN A 104 -10.71 12.28 -1.70
N TYR A 105 -10.56 11.60 -0.57
CA TYR A 105 -9.90 10.29 -0.49
C TYR A 105 -10.61 9.24 -1.37
N VAL A 106 -11.94 9.12 -1.26
CA VAL A 106 -12.73 8.20 -2.09
C VAL A 106 -12.55 8.52 -3.57
N ALA A 107 -12.70 9.78 -3.96
CA ALA A 107 -12.56 10.22 -5.35
C ALA A 107 -11.15 9.99 -5.89
N GLN A 108 -10.10 10.19 -5.09
CA GLN A 108 -8.72 9.91 -5.47
C GLN A 108 -8.50 8.41 -5.72
N LYS A 109 -8.99 7.54 -4.83
CA LYS A 109 -8.86 6.08 -5.01
C LYS A 109 -9.66 5.58 -6.21
N CYS A 110 -10.84 6.13 -6.49
CA CYS A 110 -11.58 5.84 -7.72
C CYS A 110 -10.74 6.18 -8.96
N ARG A 111 -10.15 7.38 -8.99
CA ARG A 111 -9.28 7.82 -10.08
C ARG A 111 -8.03 6.96 -10.22
N MET A 112 -7.45 6.46 -9.13
CA MET A 112 -6.31 5.53 -9.20
C MET A 112 -6.71 4.19 -9.83
N VAL A 113 -7.87 3.64 -9.49
CA VAL A 113 -8.29 2.30 -9.95
C VAL A 113 -8.69 2.29 -11.42
N ASN A 114 -9.36 3.34 -11.90
CA ASN A 114 -9.83 3.42 -13.30
C ASN A 114 -8.97 4.32 -14.19
N GLY A 115 -8.02 5.07 -13.63
CA GLY A 115 -7.22 6.06 -14.34
C GLY A 115 -5.81 5.59 -14.71
N PRO A 116 -4.94 6.51 -15.16
CA PRO A 116 -3.61 6.16 -15.66
C PRO A 116 -2.65 5.68 -14.57
N LEU A 117 -2.96 5.95 -13.29
CA LEU A 117 -2.17 5.52 -12.13
C LEU A 117 -2.46 4.07 -11.71
N ARG A 118 -3.23 3.33 -12.50
CA ARG A 118 -3.65 1.96 -12.17
C ARG A 118 -2.46 1.02 -12.03
N ASP A 119 -1.41 1.23 -12.81
CA ASP A 119 -0.17 0.45 -12.73
C ASP A 119 0.66 0.83 -11.48
N ASP A 120 0.55 2.07 -11.01
CA ASP A 120 1.23 2.58 -9.80
C ASP A 120 0.64 2.02 -8.49
N VAL A 121 -0.57 1.45 -8.53
CA VAL A 121 -1.16 0.75 -7.36
C VAL A 121 -0.24 -0.36 -6.86
N THR A 122 0.49 -1.02 -7.77
CA THR A 122 1.48 -2.05 -7.42
C THR A 122 2.62 -1.47 -6.61
N ARG A 123 3.13 -0.29 -7.02
CA ARG A 123 4.23 0.40 -6.33
C ARG A 123 3.82 0.83 -4.92
N TYR A 124 2.60 1.35 -4.78
CA TYR A 124 2.03 1.63 -3.46
C TYR A 124 2.00 0.39 -2.56
N GLY A 125 1.51 -0.74 -3.10
CA GLY A 125 1.47 -2.00 -2.36
C GLY A 125 2.85 -2.49 -1.92
N GLN A 126 3.88 -2.31 -2.75
CA GLN A 126 5.26 -2.67 -2.43
C GLN A 126 5.85 -1.79 -1.31
N GLU A 127 5.63 -0.48 -1.35
CA GLU A 127 6.12 0.40 -0.29
C GLU A 127 5.42 0.12 1.05
N LEU A 128 4.10 -0.15 1.03
CA LEU A 128 3.38 -0.54 2.23
C LEU A 128 3.87 -1.90 2.78
N PHE A 129 4.12 -2.87 1.89
CA PHE A 129 4.64 -4.19 2.27
C PHE A 129 5.98 -4.05 3.01
N LYS A 130 6.92 -3.27 2.47
CA LYS A 130 8.20 -2.99 3.13
C LYS A 130 8.05 -2.33 4.49
N ALA A 131 7.02 -1.50 4.67
CA ALA A 131 6.73 -0.88 5.96
C ALA A 131 6.24 -1.90 7.00
N MET A 132 5.55 -2.95 6.56
CA MET A 132 4.99 -4.00 7.42
C MET A 132 5.98 -5.14 7.70
N ASP A 133 6.86 -5.45 6.76
CA ASP A 133 7.93 -6.44 6.90
C ASP A 133 9.07 -5.85 7.75
N HIS A 134 8.95 -6.00 9.07
CA HIS A 134 9.86 -5.38 10.03
C HIS A 134 11.19 -6.14 10.13
N ASN A 135 11.19 -7.44 9.83
CA ASN A 135 12.37 -8.29 9.94
C ASN A 135 13.16 -8.39 8.62
N GLY A 136 12.57 -7.98 7.49
CA GLY A 136 13.18 -7.97 6.17
C GLY A 136 13.27 -9.35 5.52
N ASP A 137 12.41 -10.30 5.92
CA ASP A 137 12.40 -11.68 5.40
C ASP A 137 11.55 -11.85 4.14
N GLU A 138 11.07 -10.74 3.58
CA GLU A 138 10.20 -10.67 2.39
C GLU A 138 8.84 -11.34 2.61
N ARG A 139 8.40 -11.49 3.87
CA ARG A 139 7.08 -12.00 4.25
C ARG A 139 6.47 -11.10 5.31
N ILE A 140 5.16 -11.19 5.45
CA ILE A 140 4.44 -10.57 6.56
C ILE A 140 3.97 -11.70 7.46
N SER A 141 4.58 -11.82 8.63
CA SER A 141 4.15 -12.73 9.68
C SER A 141 2.78 -12.31 10.25
N ARG A 142 2.13 -13.22 10.99
CA ARG A 142 0.88 -12.89 11.70
C ARG A 142 1.06 -11.75 12.69
N GLU A 143 2.23 -11.67 13.32
CA GLU A 143 2.53 -10.63 14.30
C GLU A 143 2.74 -9.27 13.64
N GLU A 144 3.49 -9.21 12.55
CA GLU A 144 3.66 -7.99 11.75
C GLU A 144 2.32 -7.49 11.19
N TYR A 145 1.49 -8.42 10.70
CA TYR A 145 0.13 -8.06 10.27
C TYR A 145 -0.71 -7.51 11.42
N ARG A 146 -0.63 -8.12 12.61
CA ARG A 146 -1.34 -7.68 13.81
C ARG A 146 -0.94 -6.26 14.20
N ILE A 147 0.37 -6.00 14.29
CA ILE A 147 0.93 -4.66 14.57
C ILE A 147 0.36 -3.63 13.60
N PHE A 148 0.38 -3.91 12.30
CA PHE A 148 -0.18 -2.99 11.30
C PHE A 148 -1.69 -2.75 11.47
N THR A 149 -2.47 -3.77 11.82
CA THR A 149 -3.93 -3.62 11.98
C THR A 149 -4.35 -2.94 13.28
N GLU A 150 -3.49 -2.98 14.30
CA GLU A 150 -3.71 -2.35 15.60
C GLU A 150 -3.11 -0.95 15.69
N ALA A 151 -2.08 -0.66 14.88
CA ALA A 151 -1.52 0.67 14.72
C ALA A 151 -2.52 1.67 14.15
#